data_AF-A0AAX4H900-F1
#
_entry.id   AF-A0AAX4H900-F1
#
_cell.length_a   1.000
_cell.length_b   1.000
_cell.length_c   1.000
_cell.angle_alpha   90.00
_cell.angle_beta   90.00
_cell.angle_gamma   90.00
#
_symmetry.space_group_name_H-M   'P 1'
#
loop_
_entity.id
_entity.type
_entity.pdbx_description
1 polymer ?
#
loop_
_entity_poly.entity_id
_entity_poly.type
_entity_poly.pdbx_seq_one_letter_code
_entity_poly.pdbx_strand_id
1 'polypeptide(L)'
;MVLTAERLVKLAYKYPSLYNNWYVLASSALAVVNQPQEIGKVFHFALRQQLLESSVSDKPLLTDPFMLKLAEDSIASAVKYDEFTAIGVNLPDILIPYTYHDKLPLTYKYNRSEDIYAAQSAVANRIREALLKVAPIAGLPRSINALTALKKVTPNSIRPEQKPKRPCVLTPGHVRSSDLVQEDFAGTRFESDEIPTCDTLEGPVSLLSVNSETVLNNTVRGLDLWQAIYGKIGNRVKNQMFNAYPDLWQYAYNNVYGPILSFTDIVSAKETSFVVISALIPQDVNPTLKGHLKGALNQGASKEEIESVRCLTFDICDWSGNVSWKNGKESVAKL
;
A
#
# COMPACT_ATOMS: atom_id res chain seq x y z
N MET A 1 -0.48 -20.45 -11.24
CA MET A 1 -1.21 -19.66 -10.22
C MET A 1 -0.29 -19.47 -9.03
N VAL A 2 -0.03 -18.23 -8.60
CA VAL A 2 0.95 -17.96 -7.54
C VAL A 2 0.35 -18.22 -6.16
N LEU A 3 -0.88 -17.77 -5.89
CA LEU A 3 -1.52 -17.97 -4.60
C LEU A 3 -2.57 -19.08 -4.66
N THR A 4 -2.30 -20.17 -3.95
CA THR A 4 -3.28 -21.20 -3.58
C THR A 4 -3.86 -20.89 -2.19
N ALA A 5 -4.86 -21.67 -1.76
CA ALA A 5 -5.46 -21.53 -0.43
C ALA A 5 -4.43 -21.73 0.69
N GLU A 6 -3.58 -22.75 0.59
CA GLU A 6 -2.51 -23.04 1.56
C GLU A 6 -1.51 -21.87 1.63
N ARG A 7 -1.15 -21.29 0.48
CA ARG A 7 -0.23 -20.14 0.42
C ARG A 7 -0.86 -18.90 1.07
N LEU A 8 -2.16 -18.64 0.87
CA LEU A 8 -2.85 -17.53 1.55
C LEU A 8 -2.91 -17.72 3.06
N VAL A 9 -3.30 -18.91 3.54
CA VAL A 9 -3.31 -19.22 4.97
C VAL A 9 -1.90 -19.12 5.56
N LYS A 10 -0.88 -19.60 4.83
CA LYS A 10 0.52 -19.45 5.22
C LYS A 10 0.93 -17.99 5.36
N LEU A 11 0.62 -17.12 4.39
CA LEU A 11 0.93 -15.69 4.47
C LEU A 11 0.28 -15.03 5.69
N ALA A 12 -0.96 -15.40 6.02
CA ALA A 12 -1.70 -14.79 7.13
C ALA A 12 -1.29 -15.29 8.53
N TYR A 13 -0.85 -16.55 8.66
CA TYR A 13 -0.71 -17.20 9.97
C TYR A 13 0.68 -17.78 10.27
N LYS A 14 1.55 -18.00 9.27
CA LYS A 14 2.91 -18.51 9.54
C LYS A 14 3.78 -17.49 10.28
N TYR A 15 3.45 -16.20 10.15
CA TYR A 15 4.21 -15.09 10.72
C TYR A 15 3.33 -14.29 11.70
N PRO A 16 3.15 -14.75 12.96
CA PRO A 16 2.21 -14.13 13.90
C PRO A 16 2.49 -12.65 14.17
N SER A 17 3.76 -12.24 14.14
CA SER A 17 4.19 -10.84 14.29
C SER A 17 3.67 -9.92 13.18
N LEU A 18 3.23 -10.48 12.05
CA LEU A 18 2.68 -9.75 10.89
C LEU A 18 1.17 -9.89 10.75
N TYR A 19 0.49 -10.48 11.74
CA TYR A 19 -0.94 -10.81 11.66
C TYR A 19 -1.83 -9.61 11.21
N ASN A 20 -1.52 -8.40 11.65
CA ASN A 20 -2.28 -7.20 11.31
C ASN A 20 -1.89 -6.54 9.97
N ASN A 21 -0.82 -6.97 9.32
CA ASN A 21 -0.26 -6.29 8.14
C ASN A 21 0.31 -7.18 7.03
N TRP A 22 0.24 -8.51 7.16
CA TRP A 22 0.72 -9.47 6.16
C TRP A 22 0.19 -9.16 4.75
N TYR A 23 -1.08 -8.75 4.64
CA TYR A 23 -1.75 -8.48 3.37
C TYR A 23 -1.22 -7.22 2.68
N VAL A 24 -0.76 -6.24 3.46
CA VAL A 24 -0.10 -5.02 2.97
C VAL A 24 1.24 -5.40 2.34
N LEU A 25 2.01 -6.23 3.03
CA LEU A 25 3.34 -6.68 2.60
C LEU A 25 3.24 -7.65 1.41
N ALA A 26 2.29 -8.57 1.45
CA ALA A 26 2.04 -9.50 0.36
C ALA A 26 1.62 -8.77 -0.91
N SER A 27 0.70 -7.80 -0.81
CA SER A 27 0.28 -6.99 -1.96
C SER A 27 1.44 -6.17 -2.54
N SER A 28 2.30 -5.63 -1.66
CA SER A 28 3.50 -4.88 -2.06
C SER A 28 4.48 -5.76 -2.83
N ALA A 29 4.83 -6.92 -2.27
CA ALA A 29 5.72 -7.88 -2.93
C ALA A 29 5.13 -8.39 -4.26
N LEU A 30 3.84 -8.73 -4.31
CA LEU A 30 3.15 -9.17 -5.54
C LEU A 30 3.18 -8.10 -6.63
N ALA A 31 3.02 -6.82 -6.29
CA ALA A 31 3.18 -5.74 -7.25
C ALA A 31 4.62 -5.69 -7.81
N VAL A 32 5.63 -5.80 -6.94
CA VAL A 32 7.05 -5.78 -7.34
C VAL A 32 7.43 -7.02 -8.16
N VAL A 33 6.86 -8.19 -7.90
CA VAL A 33 7.12 -9.40 -8.70
C VAL A 33 6.21 -9.52 -9.93
N ASN A 34 5.49 -8.45 -10.29
CA ASN A 34 4.61 -8.40 -11.46
C ASN A 34 3.45 -9.41 -11.45
N GLN A 35 2.80 -9.58 -10.30
CA GLN A 35 1.66 -10.47 -10.13
C GLN A 35 0.38 -9.71 -9.70
N PRO A 36 -0.06 -8.66 -10.44
CA PRO A 36 -1.20 -7.83 -10.03
C PRO A 36 -2.52 -8.61 -9.94
N GLN A 37 -2.69 -9.65 -10.75
CA GLN A 37 -3.88 -10.51 -10.75
C GLN A 37 -4.05 -11.33 -9.46
N GLU A 38 -3.01 -11.44 -8.62
CA GLU A 38 -3.07 -12.17 -7.35
C GLU A 38 -3.51 -11.27 -6.18
N ILE A 39 -3.49 -9.95 -6.35
CA ILE A 39 -3.83 -8.97 -5.30
C ILE A 39 -5.26 -9.15 -4.81
N GLY A 40 -6.20 -9.44 -5.71
CA GLY A 40 -7.59 -9.65 -5.32
C GLY A 40 -7.77 -10.83 -4.37
N LYS A 41 -6.97 -11.89 -4.52
CA LYS A 41 -7.03 -13.06 -3.64
C LYS A 41 -6.54 -12.72 -2.23
N VAL A 42 -5.43 -11.98 -2.13
CA VAL A 42 -4.92 -11.45 -0.86
C VAL A 42 -5.97 -10.57 -0.21
N PHE A 43 -6.56 -9.66 -0.97
CA PHE A 43 -7.53 -8.69 -0.48
C PHE A 43 -8.79 -9.37 0.07
N HIS A 44 -9.42 -10.27 -0.70
CA HIS A 44 -10.64 -10.95 -0.27
C HIS A 44 -10.40 -11.81 0.97
N PHE A 45 -9.25 -12.49 1.04
CA PHE A 45 -8.92 -13.27 2.22
C PHE A 45 -8.66 -12.36 3.42
N ALA A 46 -7.93 -11.25 3.25
CA ALA A 46 -7.70 -10.27 4.31
C ALA A 46 -8.99 -9.64 4.85
N LEU A 47 -9.96 -9.32 3.98
CA LEU A 47 -11.27 -8.78 4.39
C LEU A 47 -12.04 -9.71 5.33
N ARG A 48 -11.89 -11.03 5.16
CA ARG A 48 -12.48 -12.04 6.05
C ARG A 48 -11.62 -12.30 7.26
N GLN A 49 -10.34 -12.55 7.03
CA GLN A 49 -9.36 -12.93 8.05
C GLN A 49 -9.20 -11.85 9.13
N GLN A 50 -9.28 -10.56 8.78
CA GLN A 50 -9.17 -9.47 9.74
C GLN A 50 -10.40 -9.33 10.65
N LEU A 51 -11.50 -10.04 10.37
CA LEU A 51 -12.67 -10.14 11.25
C LEU A 51 -12.54 -11.27 12.28
N LEU A 52 -11.52 -12.11 12.18
CA LEU A 52 -11.22 -13.18 13.13
C LEU A 52 -10.18 -12.70 14.14
N GLU A 53 -10.10 -13.30 15.32
CA GLU A 53 -9.06 -13.01 16.29
C GLU A 53 -7.67 -13.49 15.83
N SER A 54 -6.62 -12.95 16.44
CA SER A 54 -5.24 -13.35 16.16
C SER A 54 -4.78 -14.61 16.89
N SER A 55 -5.70 -15.32 17.55
CA SER A 55 -5.37 -16.21 18.66
C SER A 55 -4.26 -17.20 18.33
N VAL A 56 -3.39 -17.41 19.32
CA VAL A 56 -2.47 -18.54 19.39
C VAL A 56 -3.34 -19.79 19.60
N SER A 57 -4.01 -20.24 18.55
CA SER A 57 -4.77 -21.48 18.60
C SER A 57 -3.78 -22.63 18.80
N ASP A 58 -4.04 -23.51 19.78
CA ASP A 58 -3.31 -24.78 19.91
C ASP A 58 -3.49 -25.67 18.67
N LYS A 59 -4.47 -25.34 17.80
CA LYS A 59 -4.75 -26.05 16.57
C LYS A 59 -3.90 -25.54 15.40
N PRO A 60 -3.40 -26.44 14.53
CA PRO A 60 -2.58 -26.05 13.38
C PRO A 60 -3.43 -25.33 12.32
N LEU A 61 -3.47 -24.00 12.38
CA LEU A 61 -4.22 -23.14 11.44
C LEU A 61 -3.81 -23.36 9.97
N LEU A 62 -2.54 -23.69 9.73
CA LEU A 62 -2.00 -23.88 8.38
C LEU A 62 -2.60 -25.08 7.64
N THR A 63 -3.11 -26.06 8.37
CA THR A 63 -3.71 -27.29 7.82
C THR A 63 -5.18 -27.43 8.19
N ASP A 64 -5.77 -26.42 8.82
CA ASP A 64 -7.17 -26.47 9.22
C ASP A 64 -8.08 -26.45 7.98
N PRO A 65 -9.00 -27.43 7.83
CA PRO A 65 -9.80 -27.57 6.63
C PRO A 65 -10.76 -26.40 6.41
N PHE A 66 -11.26 -25.75 7.48
CA PHE A 66 -12.16 -24.61 7.36
C PHE A 66 -11.42 -23.32 7.05
N MET A 67 -10.19 -23.14 7.56
CA MET A 67 -9.32 -22.03 7.15
C MET A 67 -8.91 -22.13 5.68
N LEU A 68 -8.55 -23.34 5.22
CA LEU A 68 -8.26 -23.60 3.81
C LEU A 68 -9.50 -23.34 2.94
N LYS A 69 -10.67 -23.82 3.36
CA LYS A 69 -11.92 -23.57 2.66
C LYS A 69 -12.27 -22.07 2.61
N LEU A 70 -12.07 -21.33 3.70
CA LEU A 70 -12.27 -19.87 3.73
C LEU A 70 -11.33 -19.16 2.74
N ALA A 71 -10.08 -19.62 2.60
CA ALA A 71 -9.14 -19.10 1.63
C ALA A 71 -9.55 -19.46 0.18
N GLU A 72 -10.00 -20.69 -0.08
CA GLU A 72 -10.57 -21.10 -1.38
C GLU A 72 -11.76 -20.23 -1.78
N ASP A 73 -12.72 -20.03 -0.88
CA ASP A 73 -13.90 -19.19 -1.10
C ASP A 73 -13.50 -17.72 -1.34
N SER A 74 -12.38 -17.28 -0.77
CA SER A 74 -11.81 -15.96 -1.01
C SER A 74 -11.17 -15.82 -2.39
N ILE A 75 -10.47 -16.85 -2.85
CA ILE A 75 -9.96 -16.91 -4.23
C ILE A 75 -11.12 -16.92 -5.22
N ALA A 76 -12.11 -17.80 -5.03
CA ALA A 76 -13.28 -17.89 -5.90
C ALA A 76 -14.07 -16.57 -5.94
N SER A 77 -14.23 -15.92 -4.79
CA SER A 77 -14.88 -14.61 -4.69
C SER A 77 -14.12 -13.53 -5.45
N ALA A 78 -12.78 -13.51 -5.42
CA ALA A 78 -11.98 -12.53 -6.14
C ALA A 78 -12.12 -12.69 -7.67
N VAL A 79 -12.10 -13.93 -8.16
CA VAL A 79 -12.32 -14.24 -9.59
C VAL A 79 -13.71 -13.79 -10.03
N LYS A 80 -14.75 -14.13 -9.26
CA LYS A 80 -16.13 -13.76 -9.55
C LYS A 80 -16.34 -12.24 -9.58
N TYR A 81 -15.64 -11.49 -8.73
CA TYR A 81 -15.76 -10.03 -8.70
C TYR A 81 -15.13 -9.37 -9.93
N ASP A 82 -14.03 -9.92 -10.44
CA ASP A 82 -13.42 -9.45 -11.69
C ASP A 82 -14.40 -9.65 -12.88
N GLU A 83 -15.04 -10.81 -12.95
CA GLU A 83 -16.09 -11.11 -13.93
C GLU A 83 -17.30 -10.17 -13.79
N PHE A 84 -17.80 -9.95 -12.57
CA PHE A 84 -18.90 -9.03 -12.30
C PHE A 84 -18.58 -7.59 -12.69
N THR A 85 -17.37 -7.13 -12.42
CA THR A 85 -16.92 -5.81 -12.86
C THR A 85 -16.90 -5.70 -14.37
N ALA A 86 -16.48 -6.74 -15.09
CA ALA A 86 -16.45 -6.74 -16.55
C ALA A 86 -17.83 -6.55 -17.19
N ILE A 87 -18.90 -6.97 -16.51
CA ILE A 87 -20.30 -6.81 -16.96
C ILE A 87 -21.05 -5.67 -16.25
N GLY A 88 -20.37 -4.83 -15.47
CA GLY A 88 -20.95 -3.66 -14.81
C GLY A 88 -21.87 -3.97 -13.62
N VAL A 89 -21.72 -5.13 -13.00
CA VAL A 89 -22.52 -5.54 -11.83
C VAL A 89 -22.00 -4.88 -10.55
N ASN A 90 -22.92 -4.47 -9.68
CA ASN A 90 -22.58 -3.97 -8.35
C ASN A 90 -21.95 -5.07 -7.50
N LEU A 91 -20.80 -4.75 -6.89
CA LEU A 91 -20.03 -5.70 -6.09
C LEU A 91 -20.53 -5.69 -4.64
N PRO A 92 -21.05 -6.82 -4.12
CA PRO A 92 -21.61 -6.89 -2.78
C PRO A 92 -20.52 -6.86 -1.70
N ASP A 93 -20.93 -6.80 -0.43
CA ASP A 93 -20.02 -6.89 0.70
C ASP A 93 -19.45 -8.30 0.85
N ILE A 94 -18.23 -8.40 1.36
CA ILE A 94 -17.51 -9.66 1.56
C ILE A 94 -17.54 -9.97 3.05
N LEU A 95 -18.40 -10.89 3.47
CA LEU A 95 -18.45 -11.36 4.86
C LEU A 95 -17.91 -12.79 4.97
N ILE A 96 -17.63 -13.22 6.20
CA ILE A 96 -17.46 -14.65 6.49
C ILE A 96 -18.85 -15.29 6.39
N PRO A 97 -19.05 -16.34 5.57
CA PRO A 97 -20.35 -16.96 5.45
C PRO A 97 -20.84 -17.54 6.78
N TYR A 98 -22.13 -17.39 7.08
CA TYR A 98 -22.73 -17.88 8.33
C TYR A 98 -22.52 -19.39 8.56
N THR A 99 -22.32 -20.15 7.49
CA THR A 99 -22.01 -21.59 7.52
C THR A 99 -20.70 -21.93 8.25
N TYR A 100 -19.87 -20.93 8.57
CA TYR A 100 -18.59 -21.05 9.27
C TYR A 100 -18.62 -20.64 10.74
N HIS A 101 -19.73 -20.11 11.27
CA HIS A 101 -19.82 -19.48 12.61
C HIS A 101 -19.17 -20.30 13.73
N ASP A 102 -19.39 -21.62 13.76
CA ASP A 102 -18.85 -22.51 14.81
C ASP A 102 -17.79 -23.50 14.29
N LYS A 103 -17.36 -23.33 13.04
CA LYS A 103 -16.44 -24.27 12.37
C LYS A 103 -15.02 -23.75 12.26
N LEU A 104 -14.85 -22.42 12.28
CA LEU A 104 -13.52 -21.83 12.22
C LEU A 104 -12.78 -22.03 13.55
N PRO A 105 -11.46 -22.24 13.51
CA PRO A 105 -10.63 -22.41 14.70
C PRO A 105 -10.36 -21.10 15.47
N LEU A 106 -10.96 -19.98 15.03
CA LEU A 106 -10.76 -18.63 15.55
C LEU A 106 -12.11 -17.97 15.82
N THR A 107 -12.17 -17.16 16.88
CA THR A 107 -13.35 -16.38 17.25
C THR A 107 -13.49 -15.13 16.39
N TYR A 108 -14.72 -14.62 16.26
CA TYR A 108 -15.00 -13.36 15.58
C TYR A 108 -14.65 -12.17 16.48
N LYS A 109 -13.98 -11.16 15.92
CA LYS A 109 -13.63 -9.89 16.61
C LYS A 109 -14.80 -8.94 16.78
N TYR A 110 -15.69 -8.94 15.79
CA TYR A 110 -16.73 -7.92 15.65
C TYR A 110 -18.10 -8.55 15.56
N ASN A 111 -19.05 -7.96 16.25
CA ASN A 111 -20.46 -8.36 16.28
C ASN A 111 -21.39 -7.27 15.72
N ARG A 112 -20.90 -6.04 15.51
CA ARG A 112 -21.64 -4.94 14.88
C ARG A 112 -21.20 -4.73 13.44
N SER A 113 -22.17 -4.45 12.55
CA SER A 113 -21.91 -4.18 11.14
C SER A 113 -21.02 -2.95 10.91
N GLU A 114 -21.13 -1.92 11.75
CA GLU A 114 -20.30 -0.71 11.67
C GLU A 114 -18.81 -1.01 11.90
N ASP A 115 -18.50 -1.85 12.89
CA ASP A 115 -17.12 -2.24 13.21
C ASP A 115 -16.51 -3.13 12.12
N ILE A 116 -17.32 -4.05 11.57
CA ILE A 116 -16.94 -4.88 10.42
C ILE A 116 -16.59 -4.00 9.23
N TYR A 117 -17.48 -3.05 8.90
CA TYR A 117 -17.27 -2.11 7.80
C TYR A 117 -16.01 -1.25 8.00
N ALA A 118 -15.78 -0.75 9.23
CA ALA A 118 -14.59 0.03 9.56
C ALA A 118 -13.31 -0.79 9.40
N ALA A 119 -13.28 -2.04 9.89
CA ALA A 119 -12.14 -2.93 9.74
C ALA A 119 -11.83 -3.23 8.27
N GLN A 120 -12.86 -3.52 7.47
CA GLN A 120 -12.71 -3.80 6.04
C GLN A 120 -12.28 -2.58 5.23
N SER A 121 -12.82 -1.40 5.56
CA SER A 121 -12.40 -0.13 4.99
C SER A 121 -10.92 0.15 5.29
N ALA A 122 -10.46 -0.15 6.51
CA ALA A 122 -9.06 -0.03 6.89
C ALA A 122 -8.17 -0.97 6.06
N VAL A 123 -8.55 -2.24 5.87
CA VAL A 123 -7.82 -3.18 5.01
C VAL A 123 -7.66 -2.62 3.59
N ALA A 124 -8.77 -2.15 2.99
CA ALA A 124 -8.77 -1.61 1.63
C ALA A 124 -7.86 -0.37 1.50
N ASN A 125 -7.96 0.57 2.45
CA ASN A 125 -7.14 1.78 2.44
C ASN A 125 -5.65 1.47 2.64
N ARG A 126 -5.31 0.51 3.50
CA ARG A 126 -3.92 0.13 3.77
C ARG A 126 -3.26 -0.55 2.57
N ILE A 127 -3.98 -1.39 1.81
CA ILE A 127 -3.44 -1.94 0.55
C ILE A 127 -3.23 -0.83 -0.47
N ARG A 128 -4.19 0.08 -0.66
CA ARG A 128 -4.06 1.20 -1.60
C ARG A 128 -2.85 2.07 -1.29
N GLU A 129 -2.70 2.46 -0.02
CA GLU A 129 -1.58 3.29 0.43
C GLU A 129 -0.24 2.57 0.23
N ALA A 130 -0.15 1.28 0.53
CA ALA A 130 1.08 0.53 0.31
C ALA A 130 1.45 0.40 -1.17
N LEU A 131 0.49 0.10 -2.03
CA LEU A 131 0.72 0.04 -3.49
C LEU A 131 1.13 1.40 -4.06
N LEU A 132 0.64 2.50 -3.52
CA LEU A 132 1.11 3.85 -3.86
C LEU A 132 2.55 4.09 -3.37
N LYS A 133 2.87 3.73 -2.13
CA LYS A 133 4.22 3.86 -1.55
C LYS A 133 5.27 3.01 -2.29
N VAL A 134 4.87 1.91 -2.92
CA VAL A 134 5.75 1.06 -3.75
C VAL A 134 6.09 1.71 -5.10
N ALA A 135 5.26 2.61 -5.63
CA ALA A 135 5.43 3.20 -6.96
C ALA A 135 6.83 3.81 -7.21
N PRO A 136 7.39 4.65 -6.32
CA PRO A 136 8.73 5.22 -6.52
C PRO A 136 9.88 4.20 -6.35
N ILE A 137 9.59 2.99 -5.85
CA ILE A 137 10.60 1.98 -5.53
C ILE A 137 10.64 0.89 -6.60
N ALA A 138 9.47 0.46 -7.10
CA ALA A 138 9.36 -0.63 -8.08
C ALA A 138 8.88 -0.15 -9.46
N GLY A 139 8.49 1.13 -9.58
CA GLY A 139 8.01 1.75 -10.81
C GLY A 139 6.49 1.95 -10.84
N LEU A 140 6.07 3.11 -11.34
CA LEU A 140 4.67 3.52 -11.45
C LEU A 140 3.77 2.51 -12.21
N PRO A 141 4.20 1.88 -13.33
CA PRO A 141 3.35 0.93 -14.05
C PRO A 141 2.89 -0.28 -13.20
N ARG A 142 3.75 -0.76 -12.30
CA ARG A 142 3.40 -1.89 -11.41
C ARG A 142 2.32 -1.48 -10.41
N SER A 143 2.43 -0.28 -9.84
CA SER A 143 1.41 0.28 -8.95
C SER A 143 0.09 0.56 -9.67
N ILE A 144 0.13 1.05 -10.91
CA ILE A 144 -1.08 1.23 -11.74
C ILE A 144 -1.80 -0.11 -11.95
N ASN A 145 -1.07 -1.13 -12.39
CA ASN A 145 -1.64 -2.46 -12.63
C ASN A 145 -2.21 -3.05 -11.33
N ALA A 146 -1.49 -2.90 -10.23
CA ALA A 146 -1.88 -3.41 -8.92
C ALA A 146 -3.15 -2.71 -8.36
N LEU A 147 -3.19 -1.38 -8.40
CA LEU A 147 -4.36 -0.61 -7.96
C LEU A 147 -5.57 -0.83 -8.86
N THR A 148 -5.34 -1.00 -10.17
CA THR A 148 -6.41 -1.35 -11.12
C THR A 148 -6.99 -2.72 -10.83
N ALA A 149 -6.14 -3.73 -10.59
CA ALA A 149 -6.59 -5.06 -10.19
C ALA A 149 -7.39 -5.02 -8.87
N LEU A 150 -6.91 -4.27 -7.87
CA LEU A 150 -7.63 -4.08 -6.61
C LEU A 150 -9.01 -3.42 -6.81
N LYS A 151 -9.09 -2.37 -7.65
CA LYS A 151 -10.34 -1.65 -7.95
C LYS A 151 -11.41 -2.60 -8.50
N LYS A 152 -11.04 -3.51 -9.42
CA LYS A 152 -11.97 -4.46 -10.05
C LYS A 152 -12.61 -5.44 -9.07
N VAL A 153 -12.03 -5.62 -7.89
CA VAL A 153 -12.51 -6.57 -6.90
C VAL A 153 -12.90 -5.92 -5.58
N THR A 154 -13.02 -4.58 -5.55
CA THR A 154 -13.41 -3.85 -4.34
C THR A 154 -14.94 -3.75 -4.24
N PRO A 155 -15.57 -4.26 -3.16
CA PRO A 155 -16.99 -4.04 -2.87
C PRO A 155 -17.38 -2.57 -2.97
N ASN A 156 -18.59 -2.29 -3.47
CA ASN A 156 -19.03 -0.92 -3.70
C ASN A 156 -18.99 -0.06 -2.42
N SER A 157 -19.30 -0.66 -1.27
CA SER A 157 -19.34 0.00 0.04
C SER A 157 -18.00 0.56 0.49
N ILE A 158 -16.87 -0.08 0.14
CA ILE A 158 -15.52 0.29 0.61
C ILE A 158 -14.62 0.82 -0.52
N ARG A 159 -15.23 1.32 -1.61
CA ARG A 159 -14.53 2.05 -2.67
C ARG A 159 -13.91 3.34 -2.12
N PRO A 160 -12.78 3.80 -2.68
CA PRO A 160 -12.18 5.05 -2.23
C PRO A 160 -13.12 6.23 -2.50
N GLU A 161 -13.07 7.23 -1.63
CA GLU A 161 -13.69 8.54 -1.89
C GLU A 161 -13.10 9.19 -3.15
N GLN A 162 -13.85 10.10 -3.75
CA GLN A 162 -13.38 10.87 -4.91
C GLN A 162 -12.25 11.84 -4.56
N LYS A 163 -12.17 12.27 -3.29
CA LYS A 163 -11.12 13.17 -2.82
C LYS A 163 -9.89 12.38 -2.35
N PRO A 164 -8.67 12.79 -2.75
CA PRO A 164 -7.45 12.20 -2.21
C PRO A 164 -7.38 12.30 -0.69
N LYS A 165 -6.94 11.22 -0.02
CA LYS A 165 -6.68 11.23 1.42
C LYS A 165 -5.48 12.08 1.80
N ARG A 166 -4.55 12.30 0.86
CA ARG A 166 -3.41 13.20 1.05
C ARG A 166 -3.84 14.65 0.84
N PRO A 167 -3.39 15.59 1.68
CA PRO A 167 -3.46 17.00 1.35
C PRO A 167 -2.76 17.27 0.01
N CYS A 168 -3.46 17.92 -0.91
CA CYS A 168 -2.92 18.28 -2.22
C CYS A 168 -2.11 19.57 -2.10
N VAL A 169 -0.92 19.59 -2.71
CA VAL A 169 -0.07 20.79 -2.79
C VAL A 169 -0.71 21.85 -3.68
N LEU A 170 -1.48 21.42 -4.67
CA LEU A 170 -2.23 22.28 -5.58
C LEU A 170 -3.70 21.93 -5.50
N THR A 171 -4.55 22.93 -5.34
CA THR A 171 -6.01 22.82 -5.45
C THR A 171 -6.49 23.66 -6.62
N PRO A 172 -6.73 23.03 -7.78
CA PRO A 172 -7.33 23.71 -8.93
C PRO A 172 -8.72 24.29 -8.60
N GLY A 173 -9.15 25.30 -9.35
CA GLY A 173 -10.54 25.77 -9.33
C GLY A 173 -10.98 26.63 -8.14
N HIS A 174 -10.06 27.08 -7.26
CA HIS A 174 -10.37 28.06 -6.21
C HIS A 174 -9.94 29.46 -6.64
N VAL A 175 -10.73 30.09 -7.51
CA VAL A 175 -10.74 31.55 -7.69
C VAL A 175 -12.06 32.06 -7.11
N ARG A 176 -12.10 33.26 -6.53
CA ARG A 176 -13.29 33.76 -5.85
C ARG A 176 -14.48 33.77 -6.82
N SER A 177 -15.67 33.37 -6.37
CA SER A 177 -16.89 33.34 -7.21
C SER A 177 -17.22 34.70 -7.86
N SER A 178 -16.71 35.81 -7.32
CA SER A 178 -16.82 37.15 -7.92
C SER A 178 -16.15 37.27 -9.29
N ASP A 179 -15.23 36.36 -9.62
CA ASP A 179 -14.34 36.47 -10.78
C ASP A 179 -14.73 35.47 -11.88
N LEU A 180 -15.82 34.70 -11.69
CA LEU A 180 -16.34 33.72 -12.65
C LEU A 180 -17.26 34.42 -13.66
N VAL A 181 -16.84 34.53 -14.92
CA VAL A 181 -17.59 35.27 -15.95
C VAL A 181 -18.38 34.36 -16.89
N GLN A 182 -17.92 33.13 -17.19
CA GLN A 182 -18.68 32.17 -18.01
C GLN A 182 -18.17 30.72 -17.91
N GLU A 183 -19.10 29.75 -17.98
CA GLU A 183 -18.81 28.36 -18.32
C GLU A 183 -18.89 28.19 -19.85
N ASP A 184 -17.77 27.92 -20.52
CA ASP A 184 -17.77 27.48 -21.92
C ASP A 184 -17.33 26.00 -22.03
N PHE A 185 -17.45 25.43 -23.23
CA PHE A 185 -17.14 24.02 -23.51
C PHE A 185 -15.64 23.68 -23.33
N ALA A 186 -14.77 24.68 -23.10
CA ALA A 186 -13.33 24.56 -22.94
C ALA A 186 -12.86 24.87 -21.49
N GLY A 187 -13.74 25.31 -20.59
CA GLY A 187 -13.44 25.59 -19.19
C GLY A 187 -13.57 27.07 -18.83
N THR A 188 -13.74 27.34 -17.53
CA THR A 188 -13.93 28.69 -16.97
C THR A 188 -12.72 29.60 -17.22
N ARG A 189 -12.90 30.67 -18.02
CA ARG A 189 -11.91 31.73 -18.23
C ARG A 189 -12.11 32.88 -17.24
N PHE A 190 -11.02 33.44 -16.73
CA PHE A 190 -10.98 34.57 -15.80
C PHE A 190 -10.48 35.83 -16.51
N GLU A 191 -11.13 36.98 -16.28
CA GLU A 191 -10.84 38.26 -16.97
C GLU A 191 -10.15 39.31 -16.08
N SER A 192 -9.71 38.98 -14.86
CA SER A 192 -8.88 39.91 -14.09
C SER A 192 -7.40 39.75 -14.44
N ASP A 193 -6.83 40.75 -15.13
CA ASP A 193 -5.40 40.89 -15.42
C ASP A 193 -4.50 40.91 -14.16
N GLU A 194 -5.04 40.75 -12.95
CA GLU A 194 -4.31 40.86 -11.69
C GLU A 194 -3.57 39.58 -11.29
N ILE A 195 -4.05 38.39 -11.68
CA ILE A 195 -3.40 37.11 -11.33
C ILE A 195 -3.38 36.17 -12.53
N PRO A 196 -2.21 35.97 -13.17
CA PRO A 196 -2.07 35.02 -14.27
C PRO A 196 -2.50 33.60 -13.87
N THR A 197 -3.38 33.01 -14.67
CA THR A 197 -3.81 31.61 -14.55
C THR A 197 -3.27 30.76 -15.70
N CYS A 198 -3.04 29.47 -15.43
CA CYS A 198 -2.71 28.48 -16.44
C CYS A 198 -3.73 27.33 -16.40
N ASP A 199 -4.23 26.92 -17.57
CA ASP A 199 -5.14 25.78 -17.66
C ASP A 199 -4.38 24.46 -17.52
N THR A 200 -4.97 23.50 -16.80
CA THR A 200 -4.45 22.14 -16.62
C THR A 200 -5.56 21.11 -16.82
N LEU A 201 -5.19 19.83 -16.86
CA LEU A 201 -6.16 18.72 -16.92
C LEU A 201 -7.14 18.70 -15.73
N GLU A 202 -6.75 19.26 -14.58
CA GLU A 202 -7.56 19.30 -13.37
C GLU A 202 -8.26 20.66 -13.18
N GLY A 203 -8.19 21.53 -14.20
CA GLY A 203 -8.74 22.89 -14.19
C GLY A 203 -7.67 23.99 -14.07
N PRO A 204 -8.09 25.26 -14.10
CA PRO A 204 -7.19 26.41 -14.03
C PRO A 204 -6.49 26.52 -12.67
N VAL A 205 -5.21 26.89 -12.70
CA VAL A 205 -4.36 27.10 -11.52
C VAL A 205 -3.69 28.48 -11.53
N SER A 206 -3.40 29.00 -10.35
CA SER A 206 -2.61 30.22 -10.14
C SER A 206 -1.67 30.06 -8.92
N LEU A 207 -0.90 31.10 -8.60
CA LEU A 207 -0.13 31.14 -7.36
C LEU A 207 -1.00 30.99 -6.10
N LEU A 208 -2.27 31.39 -6.16
CA LEU A 208 -3.23 31.21 -5.05
C LEU A 208 -3.71 29.77 -4.91
N SER A 209 -3.55 28.93 -5.94
CA SER A 209 -3.88 27.50 -5.88
C SER A 209 -2.86 26.67 -5.10
N VAL A 210 -1.71 27.26 -4.73
CA VAL A 210 -0.61 26.59 -4.02
C VAL A 210 -0.88 26.58 -2.52
N ASN A 211 -0.92 25.39 -1.93
CA ASN A 211 -0.96 25.22 -0.49
C ASN A 211 0.47 25.20 0.09
N SER A 212 0.99 26.39 0.41
CA SER A 212 2.35 26.54 0.95
C SER A 212 2.56 25.82 2.29
N GLU A 213 1.52 25.73 3.12
CA GLU A 213 1.56 24.97 4.38
C GLU A 213 1.81 23.48 4.12
N THR A 214 1.12 22.90 3.13
CA THR A 214 1.31 21.49 2.74
C THR A 214 2.71 21.25 2.20
N VAL A 215 3.28 22.19 1.42
CA VAL A 215 4.69 22.11 0.97
C VAL A 215 5.65 22.05 2.15
N LEU A 216 5.49 22.95 3.12
CA LEU A 216 6.32 23.00 4.32
C LEU A 216 6.15 21.73 5.16
N ASN A 217 4.90 21.33 5.44
CA ASN A 217 4.59 20.15 6.24
C ASN A 217 5.17 18.88 5.62
N ASN A 218 5.04 18.69 4.30
CA ASN A 218 5.67 17.58 3.56
C ASN A 218 7.19 17.57 3.72
N THR A 219 7.81 18.74 3.62
CA THR A 219 9.27 18.90 3.72
C THR A 219 9.78 18.55 5.11
N VAL A 220 9.10 19.02 6.17
CA VAL A 220 9.48 18.77 7.57
C VAL A 220 9.28 17.30 7.94
N ARG A 221 8.09 16.74 7.70
CA ARG A 221 7.85 15.32 8.01
C ARG A 221 8.73 14.37 7.18
N GLY A 222 9.12 14.79 5.97
CA GLY A 222 10.11 14.10 5.14
C GLY A 222 11.48 14.03 5.81
N LEU A 223 11.91 15.12 6.46
CA LEU A 223 13.14 15.16 7.25
C LEU A 223 13.05 14.18 8.43
N ASP A 224 11.93 14.21 9.17
CA ASP A 224 11.74 13.37 10.35
C ASP A 224 11.81 11.88 9.98
N LEU A 225 11.11 11.48 8.92
CA LEU A 225 11.19 10.11 8.41
C LEU A 225 12.61 9.77 7.92
N TRP A 226 13.26 10.68 7.19
CA TRP A 226 14.63 10.47 6.70
C TRP A 226 15.63 10.24 7.85
N GLN A 227 15.53 11.05 8.91
CA GLN A 227 16.35 10.91 10.11
C GLN A 227 16.03 9.62 10.86
N ALA A 228 14.77 9.23 10.96
CA ALA A 228 14.39 7.95 11.57
C ALA A 228 14.99 6.75 10.81
N ILE A 229 14.99 6.78 9.47
CA ILE A 229 15.53 5.69 8.65
C ILE A 229 17.07 5.65 8.70
N TYR A 230 17.73 6.77 8.41
CA TYR A 230 19.18 6.78 8.16
C TYR A 230 20.02 7.26 9.34
N GLY A 231 19.44 7.98 10.30
CA GLY A 231 20.12 8.54 11.45
C GLY A 231 21.44 9.24 11.07
N LYS A 232 22.54 8.84 11.74
CA LYS A 232 23.87 9.46 11.57
C LYS A 232 24.42 9.39 10.14
N ILE A 233 23.99 8.43 9.32
CA ILE A 233 24.49 8.30 7.94
C ILE A 233 23.65 9.08 6.91
N GLY A 234 22.54 9.72 7.33
CA GLY A 234 21.61 10.40 6.42
C GLY A 234 22.27 11.42 5.49
N ASN A 235 23.18 12.24 6.01
CA ASN A 235 23.91 13.23 5.18
C ASN A 235 24.81 12.55 4.13
N ARG A 236 25.44 11.42 4.47
CA ARG A 236 26.27 10.67 3.53
C ARG A 236 25.43 10.09 2.40
N VAL A 237 24.27 9.51 2.72
CA VAL A 237 23.33 8.95 1.73
C VAL A 237 22.76 10.05 0.82
N LYS A 238 22.37 11.20 1.41
CA LYS A 238 21.97 12.40 0.68
C LYS A 238 23.05 12.85 -0.30
N ASN A 239 24.27 13.06 0.19
CA ASN A 239 25.37 13.59 -0.61
C ASN A 239 25.76 12.61 -1.73
N GLN A 240 25.65 11.31 -1.50
CA GLN A 240 25.86 10.30 -2.55
C GLN A 240 24.88 10.50 -3.72
N MET A 241 23.58 10.66 -3.44
CA MET A 241 22.58 10.92 -4.50
C MET A 241 22.81 12.28 -5.16
N PHE A 242 23.00 13.33 -4.36
CA PHE A 242 23.17 14.70 -4.86
C PHE A 242 24.40 14.83 -5.78
N ASN A 243 25.53 14.24 -5.38
CA ASN A 243 26.77 14.28 -6.17
C ASN A 243 26.68 13.41 -7.43
N ALA A 244 25.86 12.36 -7.43
CA ALA A 244 25.60 11.57 -8.63
C ALA A 244 24.73 12.36 -9.63
N TYR A 245 23.66 12.99 -9.14
CA TYR A 245 22.80 13.89 -9.91
C TYR A 245 21.91 14.70 -8.94
N PRO A 246 22.01 16.05 -8.88
CA PRO A 246 21.21 16.84 -7.94
C PRO A 246 19.70 16.61 -8.02
N ASP A 247 19.15 16.40 -9.23
CA ASP A 247 17.71 16.16 -9.41
C ASP A 247 17.28 14.82 -8.81
N LEU A 248 18.18 13.83 -8.71
CA LEU A 248 17.88 12.57 -8.01
C LEU A 248 17.60 12.83 -6.52
N TRP A 249 18.39 13.68 -5.87
CA TRP A 249 18.11 14.07 -4.49
C TRP A 249 16.82 14.87 -4.37
N GLN A 250 16.59 15.84 -5.28
CA GLN A 250 15.38 16.65 -5.25
C GLN A 250 14.12 15.78 -5.43
N TYR A 251 14.14 14.85 -6.39
CA TYR A 251 13.06 13.88 -6.60
C TYR A 251 12.87 12.98 -5.38
N ALA A 252 13.94 12.37 -4.88
CA ALA A 252 13.86 11.48 -3.72
C ALA A 252 13.27 12.22 -2.52
N TYR A 253 13.78 13.40 -2.18
CA TYR A 253 13.36 14.10 -0.97
C TYR A 253 11.97 14.74 -1.12
N ASN A 254 11.74 15.55 -2.16
CA ASN A 254 10.53 16.37 -2.27
C ASN A 254 9.35 15.64 -2.91
N ASN A 255 9.58 14.57 -3.68
CA ASN A 255 8.51 13.84 -4.37
C ASN A 255 8.29 12.43 -3.82
N VAL A 256 9.26 11.85 -3.10
CA VAL A 256 9.13 10.49 -2.53
C VAL A 256 9.08 10.51 -1.00
N TYR A 257 10.15 10.90 -0.31
CA TYR A 257 10.20 10.86 1.15
C TYR A 257 9.23 11.85 1.79
N GLY A 258 9.14 13.08 1.29
CA GLY A 258 8.33 14.17 1.86
C GLY A 258 6.81 14.01 1.71
N PRO A 259 6.27 13.66 0.53
CA PRO A 259 4.83 13.51 0.37
C PRO A 259 4.34 12.06 0.40
N ILE A 260 5.12 11.09 -0.10
CA ILE A 260 4.64 9.70 -0.27
C ILE A 260 4.97 8.84 0.94
N LEU A 261 6.25 8.72 1.29
CA LEU A 261 6.66 7.78 2.35
C LEU A 261 6.34 8.29 3.75
N SER A 262 6.49 9.58 4.02
CA SER A 262 6.23 10.20 5.34
C SER A 262 4.75 10.44 5.64
N PHE A 263 3.83 10.24 4.69
CA PHE A 263 2.41 10.24 5.00
C PHE A 263 2.05 8.94 5.73
N THR A 264 1.80 9.01 7.02
CA THR A 264 1.65 7.82 7.88
C THR A 264 0.26 7.66 8.51
N ASP A 265 -0.72 8.43 8.03
CA ASP A 265 -2.09 8.43 8.59
C ASP A 265 -2.85 7.13 8.28
N ILE A 266 -2.42 6.37 7.26
CA ILE A 266 -3.05 5.11 6.85
C ILE A 266 -2.14 3.90 7.14
N VAL A 267 -0.86 4.00 6.75
CA VAL A 267 0.17 2.99 7.03
C VAL A 267 1.25 3.67 7.87
N SER A 268 1.48 3.17 9.08
CA SER A 268 2.42 3.79 10.03
C SER A 268 3.86 3.88 9.49
N ALA A 269 4.73 4.66 10.13
CA ALA A 269 6.14 4.79 9.75
C ALA A 269 6.88 3.42 9.77
N LYS A 270 6.65 2.64 10.83
CA LYS A 270 7.16 1.26 10.97
C LYS A 270 6.70 0.36 9.81
N GLU A 271 5.40 0.36 9.52
CA GLU A 271 4.84 -0.47 8.44
C GLU A 271 5.24 0.03 7.05
N THR A 272 5.41 1.34 6.87
CA THR A 272 5.99 1.91 5.65
C THR A 272 7.39 1.35 5.43
N SER A 273 8.20 1.20 6.48
CA SER A 273 9.51 0.57 6.35
C SER A 273 9.42 -0.91 5.97
N PHE A 274 8.42 -1.64 6.48
CA PHE A 274 8.15 -3.02 6.04
C PHE A 274 7.73 -3.11 4.57
N VAL A 275 6.87 -2.20 4.11
CA VAL A 275 6.48 -2.10 2.69
C VAL A 275 7.72 -1.85 1.82
N VAL A 276 8.57 -0.89 2.20
CA VAL A 276 9.82 -0.61 1.47
C VAL A 276 10.75 -1.83 1.45
N ILE A 277 10.94 -2.53 2.58
CA ILE A 277 11.73 -3.76 2.65
C ILE A 277 11.17 -4.82 1.69
N SER A 278 9.85 -5.04 1.70
CA SER A 278 9.18 -6.01 0.83
C SER A 278 9.29 -5.66 -0.66
N ALA A 279 9.46 -4.37 -0.99
CA ALA A 279 9.67 -3.90 -2.35
C ALA A 279 11.14 -3.93 -2.79
N LEU A 280 12.11 -3.82 -1.88
CA LEU A 280 13.54 -3.83 -2.20
C LEU A 280 14.11 -5.24 -2.35
N ILE A 281 13.60 -6.21 -1.58
CA ILE A 281 14.09 -7.60 -1.62
C ILE A 281 14.01 -8.21 -3.03
N PRO A 282 12.89 -8.13 -3.78
CA PRO A 282 12.80 -8.76 -5.10
C PRO A 282 13.66 -8.09 -6.17
N GLN A 283 14.19 -6.88 -5.91
CA GLN A 283 14.93 -6.07 -6.87
C GLN A 283 16.46 -6.18 -6.74
N ASP A 284 16.96 -6.95 -5.76
CA ASP A 284 18.39 -7.17 -5.51
C ASP A 284 19.21 -5.88 -5.25
N VAL A 285 18.59 -4.87 -4.64
CA VAL A 285 19.21 -3.56 -4.32
C VAL A 285 19.72 -3.51 -2.86
N ASN A 286 20.65 -4.42 -2.55
CA ASN A 286 21.17 -4.63 -1.20
C ASN A 286 21.70 -3.38 -0.45
N PRO A 287 22.42 -2.43 -1.10
CA PRO A 287 22.87 -1.21 -0.42
C PRO A 287 21.71 -0.38 0.16
N THR A 288 20.62 -0.25 -0.60
CA THR A 288 19.40 0.45 -0.17
C THR A 288 18.67 -0.37 0.89
N LEU A 289 18.54 -1.68 0.69
CA LEU A 289 17.88 -2.60 1.64
C LEU A 289 18.49 -2.53 3.04
N LYS A 290 19.82 -2.49 3.17
CA LYS A 290 20.52 -2.36 4.47
C LYS A 290 20.07 -1.14 5.26
N GLY A 291 19.92 0.00 4.58
CA GLY A 291 19.45 1.25 5.19
C GLY A 291 18.04 1.11 5.76
N HIS A 292 17.13 0.51 4.98
CA HIS A 292 15.74 0.33 5.40
C HIS A 292 15.54 -0.75 6.47
N LEU A 293 16.35 -1.82 6.47
CA LEU A 293 16.36 -2.79 7.56
C LEU A 293 16.74 -2.13 8.89
N LYS A 294 17.82 -1.33 8.90
CA LYS A 294 18.22 -0.59 10.09
C LYS A 294 17.20 0.49 10.46
N GLY A 295 16.64 1.17 9.46
CA GLY A 295 15.60 2.17 9.64
C GLY A 295 14.32 1.62 10.26
N ALA A 296 13.92 0.39 9.92
CA ALA A 296 12.79 -0.27 10.56
C ALA A 296 13.05 -0.51 12.06
N LEU A 297 14.26 -0.95 12.44
CA LEU A 297 14.64 -1.05 13.87
C LEU A 297 14.57 0.29 14.59
N ASN A 298 15.08 1.36 13.97
CA ASN A 298 15.04 2.70 14.57
C ASN A 298 13.60 3.21 14.78
N GLN A 299 12.63 2.71 14.01
CA GLN A 299 11.21 3.02 14.12
C GLN A 299 10.43 2.03 15.01
N GLY A 300 11.15 1.26 15.84
CA GLY A 300 10.55 0.39 16.84
C GLY A 300 10.13 -0.99 16.33
N ALA A 301 10.56 -1.40 15.13
CA ALA A 301 10.38 -2.79 14.73
C ALA A 301 11.33 -3.72 15.50
N SER A 302 10.84 -4.91 15.84
CA SER A 302 11.69 -5.97 16.38
C SER A 302 12.49 -6.64 15.25
N LYS A 303 13.61 -7.28 15.62
CA LYS A 303 14.37 -8.11 14.66
C LYS A 303 13.51 -9.27 14.11
N GLU A 304 12.61 -9.80 14.93
CA GLU A 304 11.68 -10.88 14.56
C GLU A 304 10.64 -10.42 13.54
N GLU A 305 10.04 -9.24 13.72
CA GLU A 305 9.13 -8.65 12.73
C GLU A 305 9.86 -8.50 11.39
N ILE A 306 11.07 -7.92 11.39
CA ILE A 306 11.84 -7.69 10.17
C ILE A 306 12.22 -9.00 9.48
N GLU A 307 12.62 -10.03 10.23
CA GLU A 307 12.89 -11.35 9.64
C GLU A 307 11.62 -12.02 9.11
N SER A 308 10.49 -11.81 9.77
CA SER A 308 9.18 -12.27 9.28
C SER A 308 8.82 -11.57 7.95
N VAL A 309 9.06 -10.27 7.82
CA VAL A 309 8.83 -9.53 6.56
C VAL A 309 9.69 -10.10 5.44
N ARG A 310 10.98 -10.37 5.74
CA ARG A 310 11.91 -10.98 4.79
C ARG A 310 11.43 -12.35 4.34
N CYS A 311 11.11 -13.22 5.29
CA CYS A 311 10.63 -14.57 5.03
C CYS A 311 9.33 -14.58 4.21
N LEU A 312 8.35 -13.72 4.55
CA LEU A 312 7.11 -13.56 3.80
C LEU A 312 7.38 -13.11 2.36
N THR A 313 8.28 -12.14 2.17
CA THR A 313 8.66 -11.64 0.85
C THR A 313 9.35 -12.71 0.03
N PHE A 314 10.25 -13.49 0.64
CA PHE A 314 10.90 -14.62 -0.01
C PHE A 314 9.94 -15.71 -0.44
N ASP A 315 8.95 -16.05 0.40
CA ASP A 315 7.90 -17.00 0.03
C ASP A 315 7.21 -16.55 -1.27
N ILE A 316 6.87 -15.27 -1.41
CA ILE A 316 6.25 -14.72 -2.62
C ILE A 316 7.20 -14.75 -3.81
N CYS A 317 8.46 -14.34 -3.64
CA CYS A 317 9.48 -14.42 -4.69
C CYS A 317 9.63 -15.85 -5.21
N ASP A 318 9.79 -16.83 -4.32
CA ASP A 318 9.94 -18.24 -4.67
C ASP A 318 8.71 -18.76 -5.42
N TRP A 319 7.49 -18.39 -5.00
CA TRP A 319 6.26 -18.83 -5.65
C TRP A 319 5.99 -18.15 -6.99
N SER A 320 6.46 -16.91 -7.16
CA SER A 320 6.36 -16.18 -8.42
C SER A 320 7.30 -16.75 -9.49
N GLY A 321 8.43 -17.31 -9.07
CA GLY A 321 9.41 -17.96 -9.94
C GLY A 321 10.15 -17.02 -10.90
N ASN A 322 9.98 -15.70 -10.79
CA ASN A 322 10.57 -14.71 -11.69
C ASN A 322 11.57 -13.76 -11.00
N VAL A 323 12.01 -14.11 -9.79
CA VAL A 323 13.01 -13.35 -9.03
C VAL A 323 14.28 -14.18 -8.91
N SER A 324 15.42 -13.55 -9.22
CA SER A 324 16.75 -14.12 -9.02
C SER A 324 17.67 -13.06 -8.43
N TRP A 325 18.47 -13.45 -7.45
CA TRP A 325 19.49 -12.58 -6.84
C TRP A 325 20.86 -12.92 -7.39
N LYS A 326 21.67 -11.89 -7.70
CA LYS A 326 22.96 -12.03 -8.39
C LYS A 326 23.91 -13.04 -7.71
N ASN A 327 23.92 -13.06 -6.38
CA ASN A 327 24.79 -13.94 -5.59
C ASN A 327 23.97 -14.92 -4.72
N GLY A 328 22.78 -15.33 -5.19
CA GLY A 328 21.91 -16.23 -4.44
C GLY A 328 21.10 -15.54 -3.34
N LYS A 329 20.11 -16.26 -2.81
CA LYS A 329 19.13 -15.75 -1.83
C LYS A 329 19.78 -15.40 -0.50
N GLU A 330 20.80 -16.15 -0.10
CA GLU A 330 21.62 -15.96 1.08
C GLU A 330 22.42 -14.65 1.08
N SER A 331 22.64 -14.06 -0.10
CA SER A 331 23.33 -12.78 -0.23
C SER A 331 22.45 -11.57 0.09
N VAL A 332 21.13 -11.76 0.16
CA VAL A 332 20.17 -10.70 0.45
C VAL A 332 20.39 -10.19 1.86
N ALA A 333 20.80 -8.92 1.95
CA ALA A 333 21.26 -8.24 3.14
C ALA A 333 20.30 -8.43 4.31
N LYS A 334 20.80 -8.81 5.48
CA LYS A 334 20.05 -9.03 6.74
C LYS A 334 20.55 -8.09 7.83
N LEU A 335 19.84 -8.06 8.97
CA LEU A 335 20.21 -7.28 10.16
C LEU A 335 21.35 -7.88 10.97
#